data_AF-A0A6L9EFG6-F1
#
_entry.id   AF-A0A6L9EFG6-F1
#
_cell.length_a   1.000
_cell.length_b   1.000
_cell.length_c   1.000
_cell.angle_alpha   90.00
_cell.angle_beta   90.00
_cell.angle_gamma   90.00
#
_symmetry.space_group_name_H-M   'P 1'
#
loop_
_entity.id
_entity.type
_entity.pdbx_description
1 polymer ?
#
loop_
_entity_poly.entity_id
_entity_poly.type
_entity_poly.pdbx_seq_one_letter_code
_entity_poly.pdbx_strand_id
1 'polypeptide(L)'
;MEITLADESKITENGTKVFGFSFGQSLEDTSFTLSGNWSITVGDNSYSVEVNETLEGNLSCEYLTSGSMDINKNGLEVTVDFGDGTCDDIATIIYPNGATEDVSIKD
;
A
#
# COMPACT_ATOMS: atom_id res chain seq x y z
N MET A 1 11.84 2.59 13.17
CA MET A 1 12.75 1.43 13.04
C MET A 1 13.90 1.82 12.14
N GLU A 2 15.10 1.30 12.35
CA GLU A 2 16.25 1.48 11.45
C GLU A 2 16.86 0.11 11.15
N ILE A 3 17.17 -0.13 9.88
CA ILE A 3 17.82 -1.34 9.37
C ILE A 3 19.11 -0.92 8.66
N THR A 4 20.21 -1.61 8.96
CA THR A 4 21.49 -1.42 8.25
C THR A 4 21.75 -2.61 7.34
N LEU A 5 22.01 -2.36 6.07
CA LEU A 5 22.28 -3.37 5.06
C LEU A 5 23.77 -3.78 5.06
N ALA A 6 24.09 -4.86 4.34
CA ALA A 6 25.46 -5.39 4.26
C ALA A 6 26.46 -4.41 3.60
N ASP A 7 25.96 -3.46 2.81
CA ASP A 7 26.73 -2.38 2.19
C ASP A 7 26.81 -1.11 3.06
N GLU A 8 26.42 -1.22 4.34
CA GLU A 8 26.35 -0.14 5.34
C GLU A 8 25.29 0.93 5.07
N SER A 9 24.52 0.83 3.98
CA SER A 9 23.39 1.73 3.75
C SER A 9 22.27 1.50 4.78
N LYS A 10 21.48 2.54 5.03
CA LYS A 10 20.44 2.55 6.06
C LYS A 10 19.07 2.75 5.47
N ILE A 11 18.11 2.00 6.00
CA ILE A 11 16.68 2.19 5.81
C ILE A 11 16.09 2.64 7.14
N THR A 12 15.47 3.80 7.16
CA THR A 12 14.73 4.28 8.33
C THR A 12 13.24 4.27 8.04
N GLU A 13 12.45 3.85 9.02
CA GLU A 13 11.00 3.82 8.96
C GLU A 13 10.42 4.51 10.20
N ASN A 14 9.44 5.38 10.02
CA ASN A 14 8.75 6.05 11.11
C ASN A 14 7.25 6.16 10.83
N GLY A 15 6.41 5.83 11.81
CA GLY A 15 4.95 5.94 11.70
C GLY A 15 4.23 4.76 12.31
N THR A 16 2.96 4.61 11.93
CA THR A 16 2.07 3.54 12.37
C THR A 16 1.59 2.72 11.18
N LYS A 17 1.72 1.40 11.29
CA LYS A 17 1.10 0.42 10.40
C LYS A 17 0.20 -0.47 11.25
N VAL A 18 -1.08 -0.51 10.96
CA VAL A 18 -2.05 -1.37 11.61
C VAL A 18 -2.47 -2.43 10.61
N PHE A 19 -2.05 -3.66 10.85
CA PHE A 19 -2.48 -4.82 10.08
C PHE A 19 -3.60 -5.53 10.83
N GLY A 20 -4.76 -5.65 10.19
CA GLY A 20 -5.89 -6.42 10.67
C GLY A 20 -5.97 -7.77 9.99
N PHE A 21 -6.37 -8.79 10.73
CA PHE A 21 -6.61 -10.12 10.18
C PHE A 21 -7.90 -10.69 10.78
N SER A 22 -8.84 -11.09 9.93
CA SER A 22 -10.17 -11.54 10.32
C SER A 22 -10.42 -12.93 9.77
N PHE A 23 -10.60 -13.90 10.67
CA PHE A 23 -10.95 -15.28 10.29
C PHE A 23 -12.42 -15.37 9.91
N GLY A 24 -12.67 -15.84 8.69
CA GLY A 24 -14.01 -16.17 8.23
C GLY A 24 -14.46 -17.57 8.67
N GLN A 25 -15.64 -17.99 8.21
CA GLN A 25 -16.12 -19.36 8.42
C GLN A 25 -15.35 -20.38 7.58
N SER A 26 -14.81 -19.93 6.45
CA SER A 26 -13.91 -20.67 5.58
C SER A 26 -12.62 -19.87 5.34
N LEU A 27 -11.63 -20.51 4.70
CA LEU A 27 -10.43 -19.79 4.26
C LEU A 27 -10.78 -18.72 3.22
N GLU A 28 -11.77 -18.96 2.37
CA GLU A 28 -12.21 -18.01 1.33
C GLU A 28 -12.80 -16.73 1.95
N ASP A 29 -13.46 -16.85 3.10
CA ASP A 29 -14.04 -15.72 3.85
C ASP A 29 -13.03 -15.01 4.77
N THR A 30 -11.77 -15.46 4.80
CA THR A 30 -10.75 -14.86 5.66
C THR A 30 -10.16 -13.63 4.96
N SER A 31 -10.20 -12.49 5.67
CA SER A 31 -9.77 -11.19 5.14
C SER A 31 -8.63 -10.59 5.95
N PHE A 32 -7.92 -9.65 5.32
CA PHE A 32 -6.91 -8.84 5.96
C PHE A 32 -7.07 -7.38 5.57
N THR A 33 -6.60 -6.51 6.46
CA THR A 33 -6.65 -5.07 6.25
C THR A 33 -5.31 -4.42 6.57
N LEU A 34 -5.03 -3.29 5.91
CA LEU A 34 -3.88 -2.45 6.23
C LEU A 34 -4.34 -0.99 6.33
N SER A 35 -3.95 -0.33 7.41
CA SER A 35 -4.16 1.10 7.59
C SER A 35 -2.99 1.76 8.31
N GLY A 36 -3.00 3.09 8.34
CA GLY A 36 -2.02 3.90 9.04
C GLY A 36 -1.27 4.85 8.11
N ASN A 37 -0.22 5.44 8.66
CA ASN A 37 0.64 6.39 7.96
C ASN A 37 2.08 6.14 8.37
N TRP A 38 2.98 6.12 7.41
CA TRP A 38 4.40 5.90 7.68
C TRP A 38 5.27 6.55 6.64
N SER A 39 6.52 6.77 7.01
CA SER A 39 7.57 7.29 6.15
C SER A 39 8.73 6.31 6.13
N ILE A 40 9.38 6.21 4.98
CA ILE A 40 10.55 5.36 4.72
C ILE A 40 11.62 6.24 4.08
N THR A 41 12.84 6.21 4.60
CA THR A 41 13.99 6.84 3.94
C THR A 41 14.97 5.75 3.51
N VAL A 42 15.35 5.76 2.23
CA VAL A 42 16.33 4.84 1.62
C VAL A 42 17.34 5.66 0.82
N GLY A 43 18.56 5.79 1.34
CA GLY A 43 19.55 6.71 0.78
C GLY A 43 19.02 8.14 0.77
N ASP A 44 19.03 8.78 -0.40
CA ASP A 44 18.53 10.15 -0.59
C ASP A 44 17.02 10.23 -0.88
N ASN A 45 16.33 9.07 -0.99
CA ASN A 45 14.91 9.05 -1.27
C ASN A 45 14.09 8.98 0.01
N SER A 46 13.11 9.87 0.13
CA SER A 46 12.04 9.76 1.13
C SER A 46 10.74 9.33 0.46
N TYR A 47 10.07 8.41 1.13
CA TYR A 47 8.73 7.94 0.80
C TYR A 47 7.83 8.21 1.99
N SER A 48 6.61 8.70 1.77
CA SER A 48 5.55 8.64 2.78
C SER A 48 4.31 8.01 2.20
N VAL A 49 3.63 7.24 3.04
CA VAL A 49 2.38 6.57 2.72
C VAL A 49 1.34 7.01 3.73
N GLU A 50 0.18 7.43 3.27
CA GLU A 50 -1.01 7.67 4.07
C GLU A 50 -2.15 6.82 3.51
N VAL A 51 -2.66 5.88 4.30
CA VAL A 51 -3.81 5.08 3.90
C VAL A 51 -5.08 5.88 4.17
N ASN A 52 -5.71 6.35 3.10
CA ASN A 52 -6.91 7.19 3.12
C ASN A 52 -8.16 6.34 3.39
N GLU A 53 -8.28 5.25 2.65
CA GLU A 53 -9.30 4.23 2.83
C GLU A 53 -8.60 2.91 3.12
N THR A 54 -9.03 2.23 4.18
CA THR A 54 -8.39 0.98 4.62
C THR A 54 -8.23 0.03 3.45
N LEU A 55 -6.99 -0.42 3.22
CA LEU A 55 -6.71 -1.39 2.16
C LEU A 55 -7.26 -2.73 2.60
N GLU A 56 -8.02 -3.39 1.74
CA GLU A 56 -8.62 -4.70 2.03
C GLU A 56 -8.18 -5.76 1.02
N GLY A 57 -7.98 -6.98 1.52
CA GLY A 57 -7.77 -8.17 0.71
C GLY A 57 -8.32 -9.41 1.42
N ASN A 58 -8.37 -10.53 0.71
CA ASN A 58 -8.87 -11.79 1.25
C ASN A 58 -8.07 -12.98 0.72
N LEU A 59 -8.12 -14.13 1.40
CA LEU A 59 -7.29 -15.28 1.02
C LEU A 59 -7.75 -15.98 -0.27
N SER A 60 -8.90 -15.61 -0.83
CA SER A 60 -9.35 -16.10 -2.15
C SER A 60 -8.82 -15.26 -3.32
N CYS A 61 -8.23 -14.09 -3.05
CA CYS A 61 -7.66 -13.19 -4.03
C CYS A 61 -6.17 -12.94 -3.74
N GLU A 62 -5.33 -12.96 -4.77
CA GLU A 62 -3.89 -12.70 -4.63
C GLU A 62 -3.57 -11.21 -4.42
N TYR A 63 -4.54 -10.34 -4.71
CA TYR A 63 -4.37 -8.89 -4.76
C TYR A 63 -5.20 -8.17 -3.67
N LEU A 64 -4.81 -6.93 -3.37
CA LEU A 64 -5.70 -6.00 -2.69
C LEU A 64 -6.88 -5.69 -3.61
N THR A 65 -8.08 -5.68 -3.05
CA THR A 65 -9.31 -5.55 -3.84
C THR A 65 -10.00 -4.22 -3.64
N SER A 66 -9.66 -3.46 -2.58
CA SER A 66 -10.24 -2.14 -2.33
C SER A 66 -9.41 -1.30 -1.37
N GLY A 67 -9.78 -0.02 -1.29
CA GLY A 67 -9.13 0.98 -0.47
C GLY A 67 -8.17 1.84 -1.28
N SER A 68 -7.61 2.85 -0.64
CA SER A 68 -6.72 3.81 -1.29
C SER A 68 -5.65 4.35 -0.36
N MET A 69 -4.52 4.72 -0.95
CA MET A 69 -3.43 5.37 -0.22
C MET A 69 -2.75 6.43 -1.05
N ASP A 70 -2.28 7.48 -0.40
CA ASP A 70 -1.38 8.45 -1.00
C ASP A 70 0.06 8.00 -0.79
N ILE A 71 0.83 8.02 -1.88
CA ILE A 71 2.26 7.75 -1.88
C ILE A 71 2.97 9.01 -2.33
N ASN A 72 3.77 9.58 -1.42
CA ASN A 72 4.69 10.65 -1.74
C ASN A 72 6.09 10.08 -1.94
N LYS A 73 6.76 10.46 -3.03
CA LYS A 73 8.19 10.22 -3.25
C LYS A 73 8.88 11.55 -3.55
N ASN A 74 9.77 11.97 -2.65
CA ASN A 74 10.56 13.20 -2.80
C ASN A 74 9.71 14.45 -3.17
N GLY A 75 8.50 14.55 -2.62
CA GLY A 75 7.57 15.67 -2.86
C GLY A 75 6.60 15.48 -4.02
N LEU A 76 6.73 14.42 -4.84
CA LEU A 76 5.70 14.05 -5.80
C LEU A 76 4.74 13.06 -5.14
N GLU A 77 3.47 13.44 -5.03
CA GLU A 77 2.40 12.62 -4.46
C GLU A 77 1.50 12.07 -5.55
N VAL A 78 1.09 10.82 -5.38
CA VAL A 78 0.04 10.17 -6.19
C VAL A 78 -0.90 9.42 -5.27
N THR A 79 -2.17 9.32 -5.64
CA THR A 79 -3.10 8.41 -4.98
C THR A 79 -3.11 7.09 -5.74
N VAL A 80 -3.09 5.97 -5.02
CA VAL A 80 -3.28 4.63 -5.56
C VAL A 80 -4.61 4.09 -5.04
N ASP A 81 -5.53 3.83 -5.95
CA ASP A 81 -6.85 3.24 -5.69
C ASP A 81 -6.83 1.77 -6.11
N PHE A 82 -7.21 0.87 -5.18
CA PHE A 82 -7.20 -0.58 -5.37
C PHE A 82 -8.54 -1.16 -5.82
N GLY A 83 -9.51 -0.31 -6.17
CA GLY A 83 -10.77 -0.73 -6.77
C GLY A 83 -11.90 -0.92 -5.78
N ASP A 84 -12.93 -1.64 -6.22
CA ASP A 84 -14.27 -1.66 -5.62
C ASP A 84 -14.64 -2.97 -4.90
N GLY A 85 -13.66 -3.84 -4.70
CA GLY A 85 -13.83 -5.20 -4.16
C GLY A 85 -13.74 -6.30 -5.22
N THR A 86 -13.64 -5.95 -6.50
CA THR A 86 -13.39 -6.92 -7.57
C THR A 86 -12.00 -7.55 -7.40
N CYS A 87 -11.92 -8.88 -7.56
CA CYS A 87 -10.62 -9.57 -7.56
C CYS A 87 -10.02 -9.50 -8.97
N ASP A 88 -9.25 -8.45 -9.21
CA ASP A 88 -8.38 -8.31 -10.37
C ASP A 88 -7.00 -7.79 -9.93
N ASP A 89 -6.08 -7.72 -10.88
CA ASP A 89 -4.72 -7.27 -10.67
C ASP A 89 -4.52 -5.79 -11.00
N ILE A 90 -5.57 -4.96 -10.95
CA ILE A 90 -5.52 -3.57 -11.42
C ILE A 90 -5.59 -2.60 -10.23
N ALA A 91 -4.67 -1.64 -10.21
CA ALA A 91 -4.78 -0.44 -9.39
C ALA A 91 -4.80 0.81 -10.27
N THR A 92 -5.52 1.84 -9.86
CA THR A 92 -5.55 3.13 -10.56
C THR A 92 -4.63 4.12 -9.86
N ILE A 93 -3.62 4.62 -10.57
CA ILE A 93 -2.78 5.73 -10.12
C ILE A 93 -3.44 7.04 -10.53
N ILE A 94 -3.64 7.95 -9.58
CA ILE A 94 -4.19 9.28 -9.80
C ILE A 94 -3.10 10.32 -9.54
N TYR A 95 -2.73 11.06 -10.58
CA TYR A 95 -1.68 12.09 -10.52
C TYR A 95 -2.22 13.42 -10.00
N PRO A 96 -1.35 14.35 -9.51
CA PRO A 96 -1.77 15.65 -8.99
C PRO A 96 -2.56 16.52 -9.97
N ASN A 97 -2.40 16.29 -11.27
CA ASN A 97 -3.15 16.99 -12.32
C ASN A 97 -4.50 16.34 -12.65
N GLY A 98 -4.88 15.28 -11.93
CA GLY A 98 -6.09 14.50 -12.14
C GLY A 98 -6.01 13.49 -13.29
N ALA A 99 -4.86 13.34 -13.97
CA ALA A 99 -4.67 12.25 -14.92
C ALA A 99 -4.65 10.91 -14.18
N THR A 100 -5.09 9.85 -14.86
CA THR A 100 -5.14 8.50 -14.28
C THR A 100 -4.40 7.50 -15.17
N GLU A 101 -3.82 6.48 -14.55
CA GLU A 101 -3.19 5.34 -15.21
C GLU A 101 -3.52 4.05 -14.47
N ASP A 102 -4.06 3.07 -15.20
CA ASP A 102 -4.30 1.73 -14.68
C ASP A 102 -2.99 0.93 -14.78
N VAL A 103 -2.57 0.34 -13.67
CA VAL A 103 -1.37 -0.49 -13.59
C VAL A 103 -1.71 -1.88 -13.11
N SER A 104 -1.07 -2.88 -13.72
CA SER A 104 -1.11 -4.23 -13.16
C SER A 104 -0.20 -4.31 -11.93
N ILE A 105 -0.74 -4.81 -10.82
CA ILE A 105 -0.02 -5.06 -9.56
C ILE A 105 0.45 -6.52 -9.43
N LYS A 106 0.38 -7.25 -10.53
CA LYS A 106 0.98 -8.58 -10.65
C LYS A 106 2.47 -8.45 -10.97
N ASP A 107 3.31 -9.07 -10.13
CA ASP A 107 4.78 -9.16 -10.32
C ASP A 107 5.19 -9.88 -11.62
#